data_AF-A0A0K0STA0-F1
#
_entry.id   AF-A0A0K0STA0-F1
#
_cell.length_a   1.000
_cell.length_b   1.000
_cell.length_c   1.000
_cell.angle_alpha   90.00
_cell.angle_beta   90.00
_cell.angle_gamma   90.00
#
_symmetry.space_group_name_H-M   'P 1'
#
loop_
_entity.id
_entity.type
_entity.pdbx_description
1 polymer ?
#
loop_
_entity_poly.entity_id
_entity_poly.type
_entity_poly.pdbx_seq_one_letter_code
_entity_poly.pdbx_strand_id
1 'polypeptide(L)'
;MKNTLHRMKGFMLPVAIFLMVILAALVGYSMRLSLLANQGTIQDVQGAQAYLAAKAGVEWAAYQVIAPGSSSMQTCPTPPDPFTINGFTIALTCHQTTPMPQDRAGTQNIGMYTITATASKGVAGALDYVERKVTVSLSRCLMGAEECS
;
A
#
# COMPACT_ATOMS: atom_id res chain seq x y z
N MET A 1 72.09 -30.98 -32.47
CA MET A 1 71.51 -29.62 -32.36
C MET A 1 70.38 -29.67 -31.34
N LYS A 2 70.58 -29.13 -30.13
CA LYS A 2 69.56 -29.09 -29.07
C LYS A 2 69.10 -27.64 -28.91
N ASN A 3 67.97 -27.30 -29.52
CA ASN A 3 67.32 -26.00 -29.32
C ASN A 3 66.58 -26.02 -27.97
N THR A 4 67.22 -25.51 -26.94
CA THR A 4 66.56 -25.16 -25.68
C THR A 4 65.83 -23.84 -25.88
N LEU A 5 64.54 -23.89 -26.20
CA LEU A 5 63.66 -22.73 -26.15
C LEU A 5 63.56 -22.25 -24.70
N HIS A 6 64.27 -21.17 -24.38
CA HIS A 6 64.21 -20.51 -23.09
C HIS A 6 62.87 -19.78 -22.96
N ARG A 7 61.88 -20.47 -22.38
CA ARG A 7 60.56 -19.90 -22.10
C ARG A 7 60.72 -18.91 -20.94
N MET A 8 60.83 -17.62 -21.25
CA MET A 8 60.82 -16.56 -20.24
C MET A 8 59.51 -16.65 -19.43
N LYS A 9 59.62 -17.15 -18.20
CA LYS A 9 58.57 -17.19 -17.18
C LYS A 9 58.90 -16.12 -16.16
N GLY A 10 58.44 -14.88 -16.37
CA GLY A 10 58.78 -13.79 -15.45
C GLY A 10 57.77 -12.64 -15.34
N PHE A 11 56.97 -12.36 -16.37
CA PHE A 11 56.14 -11.15 -16.38
C PHE A 11 54.63 -11.40 -16.18
N MET A 12 54.18 -12.66 -16.14
CA MET A 12 52.76 -12.98 -16.02
C MET A 12 52.20 -12.93 -14.59
N LEU A 13 53.07 -13.03 -13.57
CA LEU A 13 52.62 -13.09 -12.18
C LEU A 13 51.96 -11.79 -11.69
N PRO A 14 52.56 -10.59 -11.92
CA PRO A 14 51.94 -9.33 -11.48
C PRO A 14 50.64 -9.03 -12.25
N VAL A 15 50.60 -9.37 -13.54
CA VAL A 15 49.43 -9.19 -14.40
C VAL A 15 48.27 -10.06 -13.95
N ALA A 16 48.53 -11.32 -13.60
CA ALA A 16 47.50 -12.23 -13.10
C ALA A 16 46.90 -11.75 -11.77
N ILE A 17 47.74 -11.27 -10.84
CA ILE A 17 47.27 -10.75 -9.55
C ILE A 17 46.44 -9.48 -9.76
N PHE A 18 46.89 -8.57 -10.62
CA PHE A 18 46.14 -7.35 -10.93
C PHE A 18 44.74 -7.64 -11.49
N LEU A 19 44.66 -8.58 -12.45
CA LEU A 19 43.37 -9.02 -12.99
C LEU A 19 42.49 -9.67 -11.93
N MET A 20 43.05 -10.50 -11.04
CA MET A 20 42.28 -11.17 -10.00
C MET A 20 41.68 -10.16 -9.00
N VAL A 21 42.45 -9.12 -8.61
CA VAL A 21 41.98 -8.05 -7.72
C VAL A 21 40.84 -7.25 -8.35
N ILE A 22 40.95 -6.91 -9.65
CA ILE A 22 39.89 -6.20 -10.37
C ILE A 22 38.63 -7.05 -10.45
N LEU A 23 38.75 -8.32 -10.85
CA LEU A 23 37.60 -9.24 -10.93
C LEU A 23 36.94 -9.42 -9.55
N ALA A 24 37.73 -9.57 -8.49
CA ALA A 24 37.21 -9.64 -7.13
C ALA A 24 36.48 -8.37 -6.71
N ALA A 25 36.98 -7.18 -7.07
CA ALA A 25 36.33 -5.91 -6.81
C ALA A 25 34.99 -5.79 -7.56
N LEU A 26 34.93 -6.20 -8.84
CA LEU A 26 33.69 -6.19 -9.63
C LEU A 26 32.64 -7.15 -9.07
N VAL A 27 33.04 -8.37 -8.68
CA VAL A 27 32.13 -9.36 -8.08
C VAL A 27 31.63 -8.91 -6.71
N GLY A 28 32.51 -8.31 -5.89
CA GLY A 28 32.10 -7.74 -4.60
C GLY A 28 31.10 -6.60 -4.75
N TYR A 29 31.25 -5.77 -5.80
CA TYR A 29 30.33 -4.68 -6.09
C TYR A 29 28.96 -5.15 -6.62
N SER A 30 28.92 -6.18 -7.48
CA SER A 30 27.66 -6.71 -8.02
C SER A 30 26.77 -7.32 -6.93
N MET A 31 27.35 -8.01 -5.93
CA MET A 31 26.60 -8.54 -4.79
C MET A 31 25.95 -7.45 -3.94
N ARG A 32 26.62 -6.30 -3.77
CA ARG A 32 26.04 -5.15 -3.05
C ARG A 32 24.82 -4.59 -3.76
N LEU A 33 24.87 -4.44 -5.09
CA LEU A 33 23.73 -4.00 -5.90
C LEU A 33 22.51 -4.94 -5.78
N SER A 34 22.73 -6.26 -5.73
CA SER A 34 21.64 -7.24 -5.54
C SER A 34 20.91 -7.09 -4.20
N LEU A 35 21.61 -6.65 -3.14
CA LEU A 35 21.01 -6.41 -1.82
C LEU A 35 20.19 -5.12 -1.76
N LEU A 36 20.54 -4.11 -2.57
CA LEU A 36 19.76 -2.88 -2.67
C LEU A 36 18.47 -3.09 -3.49
N ALA A 37 18.52 -3.95 -4.51
CA ALA A 37 17.35 -4.24 -5.36
C ALA A 37 16.16 -4.83 -4.57
N ASN A 38 16.43 -5.67 -3.55
CA ASN A 38 15.38 -6.34 -2.79
C ASN A 38 14.63 -5.43 -1.80
N GLN A 39 15.26 -4.34 -1.32
CA GLN A 39 14.66 -3.47 -0.31
C GLN A 39 13.51 -2.63 -0.87
N GLY A 40 13.66 -2.13 -2.10
CA GLY A 40 12.60 -1.38 -2.78
C GLY A 40 11.36 -2.24 -3.02
N THR A 41 11.54 -3.48 -3.48
CA THR A 41 10.42 -4.39 -3.79
C THR A 41 9.60 -4.75 -2.55
N ILE A 42 10.24 -4.94 -1.39
CA ILE A 42 9.53 -5.22 -0.14
C ILE A 42 8.67 -4.03 0.28
N GLN A 43 9.21 -2.81 0.13
CA GLN A 43 8.49 -1.58 0.48
C GLN A 43 7.30 -1.32 -0.45
N ASP A 44 7.46 -1.59 -1.75
CA ASP A 44 6.38 -1.48 -2.74
C ASP A 44 5.23 -2.46 -2.44
N VAL A 45 5.56 -3.72 -2.14
CA VAL A 45 4.57 -4.75 -1.79
C VAL A 45 3.83 -4.38 -0.50
N GLN A 46 4.54 -3.91 0.52
CA GLN A 46 3.92 -3.46 1.76
C GLN A 46 3.01 -2.24 1.53
N GLY A 47 3.42 -1.31 0.67
CA GLY A 47 2.60 -0.18 0.26
C GLY A 47 1.31 -0.60 -0.45
N ALA A 48 1.38 -1.60 -1.33
CA ALA A 48 0.21 -2.16 -2.00
C ALA A 48 -0.72 -2.89 -1.01
N GLN A 49 -0.17 -3.67 -0.08
CA GLN A 49 -0.97 -4.35 0.95
C GLN A 49 -1.67 -3.34 1.87
N ALA A 50 -1.00 -2.26 2.28
CA ALA A 50 -1.62 -1.19 3.06
C ALA A 50 -2.80 -0.55 2.31
N TYR A 51 -2.66 -0.30 1.00
CA TYR A 51 -3.74 0.24 0.18
C TYR A 51 -4.94 -0.72 0.11
N LEU A 52 -4.70 -2.01 -0.11
CA LEU A 52 -5.75 -3.02 -0.14
C LEU A 52 -6.45 -3.17 1.22
N ALA A 53 -5.70 -3.11 2.32
CA ALA A 53 -6.26 -3.12 3.67
C ALA A 53 -7.16 -1.90 3.92
N ALA A 54 -6.71 -0.70 3.54
CA ALA A 54 -7.52 0.51 3.64
C ALA A 54 -8.79 0.43 2.78
N LYS A 55 -8.69 -0.09 1.54
CA LYS A 55 -9.85 -0.32 0.66
C LYS A 55 -10.86 -1.28 1.29
N ALA A 56 -10.41 -2.41 1.85
CA ALA A 56 -11.26 -3.35 2.55
C ALA A 56 -11.96 -2.71 3.78
N GLY A 57 -11.25 -1.84 4.52
CA GLY A 57 -11.83 -1.07 5.61
C GLY A 57 -12.95 -0.12 5.17
N VAL A 58 -12.75 0.59 4.05
CA VAL A 58 -13.80 1.42 3.45
C VAL A 58 -14.97 0.60 2.95
N GLU A 59 -14.74 -0.54 2.29
CA GLU A 59 -15.81 -1.41 1.79
C GLU A 59 -16.67 -1.97 2.91
N TRP A 60 -16.05 -2.37 4.03
CA TRP A 60 -16.78 -2.79 5.22
C TRP A 60 -17.65 -1.67 5.78
N ALA A 61 -17.11 -0.45 5.89
CA ALA A 61 -17.87 0.71 6.37
C ALA A 61 -18.99 1.13 5.39
N ALA A 62 -18.71 1.07 4.08
CA ALA A 62 -19.66 1.33 3.02
C ALA A 62 -20.84 0.34 3.10
N TYR A 63 -20.56 -0.94 3.30
CA TYR A 63 -21.59 -1.96 3.47
C TYR A 63 -22.53 -1.65 4.65
N GLN A 64 -21.98 -1.19 5.77
CA GLN A 64 -22.79 -0.79 6.92
C GLN A 64 -23.64 0.46 6.66
N VAL A 65 -23.09 1.46 5.97
CA VAL A 65 -23.84 2.68 5.60
C VAL A 65 -24.93 2.39 4.57
N ILE A 66 -24.67 1.48 3.62
CA ILE A 66 -25.63 1.08 2.60
C ILE A 66 -26.71 0.17 3.17
N ALA A 67 -26.42 -0.64 4.21
CA ALA A 67 -27.32 -1.57 4.91
C ALA A 67 -28.48 -2.05 4.01
N PRO A 68 -28.22 -2.95 3.05
CA PRO A 68 -29.18 -3.32 2.01
C PRO A 68 -30.47 -3.84 2.65
N GLY A 69 -31.61 -3.25 2.27
CA GLY A 69 -32.93 -3.58 2.83
C GLY A 69 -33.37 -2.74 4.04
N SER A 70 -32.52 -1.85 4.57
CA SER A 70 -32.95 -0.89 5.59
C SER A 70 -33.79 0.25 4.97
N SER A 71 -34.91 0.56 5.62
CA SER A 71 -35.82 1.66 5.25
C SER A 71 -35.44 3.00 5.88
N SER A 72 -34.41 3.03 6.74
CA SER A 72 -33.95 4.24 7.43
C SER A 72 -32.55 4.66 7.00
N MET A 73 -32.30 5.97 7.07
CA MET A 73 -30.98 6.52 6.83
C MET A 73 -30.03 6.04 7.92
N GLN A 74 -28.93 5.39 7.54
CA GLN A 74 -27.98 4.85 8.52
C GLN A 74 -27.09 5.95 9.06
N THR A 75 -26.61 5.78 10.28
CA THR A 75 -25.55 6.64 10.82
C THR A 75 -24.19 6.05 10.47
N CYS A 76 -23.14 6.84 10.70
CA CYS A 76 -21.77 6.34 10.57
C CYS A 76 -21.53 5.13 11.50
N PRO A 77 -20.97 4.02 10.97
CA PRO A 77 -20.70 2.83 11.77
C PRO A 77 -19.52 3.07 12.71
N THR A 78 -19.58 2.46 13.89
CA THR A 78 -18.44 2.39 14.81
C THR A 78 -17.55 1.21 14.41
N PRO A 79 -16.26 1.43 14.07
CA PRO A 79 -15.34 0.33 13.79
C PRO A 79 -15.12 -0.54 15.05
N PRO A 80 -14.90 -1.86 14.90
CA PRO A 80 -14.48 -2.72 16.02
C PRO A 80 -13.09 -2.28 16.52
N ASP A 81 -12.81 -2.45 17.80
CA ASP A 81 -11.50 -2.16 18.39
C ASP A 81 -10.90 -3.45 19.00
N PRO A 82 -9.79 -3.98 18.46
CA PRO A 82 -8.99 -3.44 17.37
C PRO A 82 -9.54 -3.80 15.97
N PHE A 83 -9.53 -2.83 15.04
CA PHE A 83 -9.82 -3.10 13.63
C PHE A 83 -8.53 -3.40 12.87
N THR A 84 -8.29 -4.68 12.59
CA THR A 84 -7.07 -5.11 11.89
C THR A 84 -7.38 -5.96 10.67
N ILE A 85 -6.72 -5.68 9.54
CA ILE A 85 -6.79 -6.50 8.32
C ILE A 85 -5.36 -6.85 7.90
N ASN A 86 -5.06 -8.15 7.83
CA ASN A 86 -3.74 -8.64 7.40
C ASN A 86 -2.55 -8.04 8.18
N GLY A 87 -2.73 -7.81 9.49
CA GLY A 87 -1.71 -7.21 10.35
C GLY A 87 -1.51 -5.69 10.19
N PHE A 88 -2.39 -5.02 9.44
CA PHE A 88 -2.49 -3.55 9.41
C PHE A 88 -3.60 -3.10 10.36
N THR A 89 -3.31 -2.08 11.16
CA THR A 89 -4.31 -1.41 12.00
C THR A 89 -5.06 -0.40 11.13
N ILE A 90 -6.38 -0.46 11.16
CA ILE A 90 -7.23 0.42 10.36
C ILE A 90 -7.90 1.44 11.28
N ALA A 91 -7.56 2.71 11.09
CA ALA A 91 -8.32 3.81 11.65
C ALA A 91 -9.41 4.22 10.65
N LEU A 92 -10.67 4.08 11.05
CA LEU A 92 -11.82 4.45 10.23
C LEU A 92 -12.46 5.72 10.80
N THR A 93 -12.64 6.72 9.94
CA THR A 93 -13.39 7.94 10.23
C THR A 93 -14.54 8.03 9.24
N CYS A 94 -15.77 8.03 9.74
CA CYS A 94 -16.96 8.28 8.94
C CYS A 94 -17.58 9.62 9.34
N HIS A 95 -17.93 10.42 8.35
CA HIS A 95 -18.64 11.68 8.52
C HIS A 95 -19.92 11.64 7.68
N GLN A 96 -21.07 11.88 8.31
CA GLN A 96 -22.34 12.06 7.63
C GLN A 96 -22.66 13.55 7.53
N THR A 97 -23.03 14.02 6.34
CA THR A 97 -23.41 15.42 6.15
C THR A 97 -24.76 15.70 6.81
N THR A 98 -24.78 16.66 7.74
CA THR A 98 -25.99 17.12 8.45
C THR A 98 -26.11 18.65 8.37
N PRO A 99 -27.28 19.22 8.03
CA PRO A 99 -28.53 18.54 7.66
C PRO A 99 -28.39 17.80 6.32
N MET A 100 -29.22 16.76 6.14
CA MET A 100 -29.21 15.96 4.91
C MET A 100 -29.70 16.83 3.75
N PRO A 101 -28.96 16.91 2.63
CA PRO A 101 -29.47 17.56 1.44
C PRO A 101 -30.72 16.85 0.95
N GLN A 102 -31.67 17.62 0.43
CA GLN A 102 -32.86 17.09 -0.22
C GLN A 102 -32.65 17.03 -1.73
N ASP A 103 -33.45 16.22 -2.42
CA ASP A 103 -33.53 16.23 -3.87
C ASP A 103 -34.05 17.58 -4.41
N ARG A 104 -34.06 17.73 -5.74
CA ARG A 104 -34.50 18.99 -6.37
C ARG A 104 -36.00 19.27 -6.13
N ALA A 105 -36.82 18.26 -5.88
CA ALA A 105 -38.23 18.40 -5.56
C ALA A 105 -38.50 18.66 -4.06
N GLY A 106 -37.51 18.54 -3.18
CA GLY A 106 -37.66 18.72 -1.74
C GLY A 106 -38.49 17.63 -1.07
N THR A 107 -38.53 16.43 -1.66
CA THR A 107 -39.38 15.31 -1.22
C THR A 107 -38.58 14.20 -0.55
N GLN A 108 -37.28 14.08 -0.84
CA GLN A 108 -36.45 12.97 -0.37
C GLN A 108 -35.11 13.43 0.23
N ASN A 109 -34.72 12.83 1.37
CA ASN A 109 -33.41 13.05 1.98
C ASN A 109 -32.33 12.22 1.28
N ILE A 110 -31.22 12.87 0.93
CA ILE A 110 -30.00 12.26 0.39
C ILE A 110 -28.97 12.19 1.50
N GLY A 111 -28.63 10.99 1.94
CA GLY A 111 -27.56 10.77 2.90
C GLY A 111 -26.22 10.83 2.20
N MET A 112 -25.43 11.86 2.46
CA MET A 112 -24.05 11.95 2.00
C MET A 112 -23.10 11.52 3.11
N TYR A 113 -22.22 10.58 2.80
CA TYR A 113 -21.24 10.02 3.73
C TYR A 113 -19.85 10.13 3.15
N THR A 114 -18.92 10.66 3.93
CA THR A 114 -17.49 10.64 3.61
C THR A 114 -16.82 9.66 4.55
N ILE A 115 -16.32 8.57 4.00
CA ILE A 115 -15.64 7.50 4.74
C ILE A 115 -14.15 7.60 4.42
N THR A 116 -13.33 7.70 5.46
CA THR A 116 -11.87 7.65 5.34
C THR A 116 -11.36 6.46 6.14
N ALA A 117 -10.63 5.56 5.50
CA ALA A 117 -9.89 4.50 6.17
C ALA A 117 -8.39 4.74 6.00
N THR A 118 -7.67 4.67 7.11
CA THR A 118 -6.21 4.75 7.14
C THR A 118 -5.68 3.43 7.66
N ALA A 119 -4.97 2.69 6.81
CA ALA A 119 -4.27 1.47 7.19
C ALA A 119 -2.81 1.80 7.51
N SER A 120 -2.35 1.44 8.70
CA SER A 120 -0.97 1.61 9.13
C SER A 120 -0.37 0.32 9.66
N LYS A 121 0.95 0.19 9.51
CA LYS A 121 1.73 -0.91 10.08
C LYS A 121 3.09 -0.39 10.53
N GLY A 122 3.53 -0.88 11.68
CA GLY A 122 4.74 -0.39 12.35
C GLY A 122 4.46 0.83 13.22
N VAL A 123 5.54 1.47 13.68
CA VAL A 123 5.49 2.65 14.56
C VAL A 123 5.91 3.87 13.76
N ALA A 124 5.16 4.97 13.86
CA ALA A 124 5.50 6.22 13.19
C ALA A 124 6.93 6.65 13.53
N GLY A 125 7.75 6.89 12.51
CA GLY A 125 9.17 7.24 12.64
C GLY A 125 10.15 6.06 12.55
N ALA A 126 9.66 4.82 12.47
CA ALA A 126 10.49 3.66 12.18
C ALA A 126 10.68 3.44 10.66
N LEU A 127 11.74 2.74 10.28
CA LEU A 127 12.09 2.48 8.87
C LEU A 127 11.07 1.58 8.15
N ASP A 128 10.33 0.78 8.92
CA ASP A 128 9.28 -0.14 8.47
C ASP A 128 7.87 0.46 8.54
N TYR A 129 7.75 1.75 8.86
CA TYR A 129 6.45 2.42 8.90
C TYR A 129 5.86 2.56 7.50
N VAL A 130 4.66 2.02 7.33
CA VAL A 130 3.87 2.20 6.11
C VAL A 130 2.46 2.61 6.48
N GLU A 131 1.96 3.63 5.80
CA GLU A 131 0.61 4.14 5.95
C GLU A 131 0.00 4.42 4.58
N ARG A 132 -1.26 3.99 4.39
CA ARG A 132 -2.07 4.37 3.24
C ARG A 132 -3.45 4.78 3.70
N LYS A 133 -3.90 5.92 3.17
CA LYS A 133 -5.23 6.49 3.41
C LYS A 133 -6.07 6.42 2.15
N VAL A 134 -7.31 5.94 2.28
CA VAL A 134 -8.31 5.89 1.23
C VAL A 134 -9.56 6.63 1.72
N THR A 135 -10.05 7.57 0.93
CA THR A 135 -11.28 8.32 1.21
C THR A 135 -12.28 8.07 0.09
N VAL A 136 -13.51 7.74 0.44
CA VAL A 136 -14.63 7.52 -0.48
C VAL A 136 -15.83 8.30 0.00
N SER A 137 -16.52 8.93 -0.95
CA SER A 137 -17.81 9.57 -0.71
C SER A 137 -18.92 8.68 -1.27
N LEU A 138 -19.95 8.45 -0.48
CA LEU A 138 -21.11 7.64 -0.83
C LEU A 138 -22.37 8.47 -0.65
N SER A 139 -23.30 8.33 -1.59
CA SER A 139 -24.67 8.83 -1.44
C SER A 139 -25.62 7.66 -1.24
N ARG A 140 -26.58 7.83 -0.34
CA ARG A 140 -27.69 6.90 -0.13
C ARG A 140 -29.01 7.65 -0.23
N CYS A 141 -29.96 7.05 -0.92
CA CYS A 141 -31.33 7.53 -1.01
C CYS A 141 -32.29 6.43 -0.54
N LEU A 142 -33.34 6.81 0.19
CA LEU A 142 -34.34 5.89 0.71
C LEU A 142 -35.43 5.72 -0.34
N MET A 143 -35.38 4.64 -1.14
CA MET A 143 -36.29 4.46 -2.28
C MET A 143 -37.77 4.64 -1.91
N GLY A 144 -38.32 5.74 -2.41
CA GLY A 144 -39.69 5.86 -2.90
C GLY A 144 -39.57 6.43 -4.31
N ALA A 145 -39.43 5.53 -5.29
CA ALA A 145 -39.35 5.75 -6.74
C ALA A 145 -38.21 6.66 -7.27
N GLU A 146 -37.50 6.08 -8.26
CA GLU A 146 -36.58 6.73 -9.20
C GLU A 146 -35.19 7.13 -8.67
N GLU A 147 -34.23 6.93 -9.56
CA GLU A 147 -32.79 6.91 -9.30
C GLU A 147 -32.32 8.27 -8.77
N CYS A 148 -31.40 8.26 -7.80
CA CYS A 148 -30.72 9.48 -7.36
C CYS A 148 -29.73 9.94 -8.43
N SER A 149 -30.25 10.68 -9.42
CA SER A 149 -29.48 11.38 -10.43
C SER A 149 -29.52 12.89 -10.26
#